data_AF-A0A087FZ64-F1
#
_entry.id   AF-A0A087FZ64-F1
#
_cell.length_a   1.000
_cell.length_b   1.000
_cell.length_c   1.000
_cell.angle_alpha   90.00
_cell.angle_beta   90.00
_cell.angle_gamma   90.00
#
_symmetry.space_group_name_H-M   'P 1'
#
loop_
_entity.id
_entity.type
_entity.pdbx_description
1 polymer ?
#
loop_
_entity_poly.entity_id
_entity_poly.type
_entity_poly.pdbx_seq_one_letter_code
_entity_poly.pdbx_strand_id
1 'polypeptide(L)'
;WSFYAATRGNPVYLENNKLSGSLLDMDLPLDQFNVSNNLLNGSIPKILQKFESDSFVGTSLCGKPLGVCSSEGTVPSQPISIGNIPGTGIVSYGLWICEWVLELQIRLHDSFKM
;
A
#
# COMPACT_ATOMS: atom_id res chain seq x y z
N TRP A 1 3.98 3.82 -45.68
CA TRP A 1 3.51 4.88 -44.77
C TRP A 1 2.73 4.19 -43.65
N SER A 2 3.29 4.12 -42.44
CA SER A 2 2.58 3.50 -41.32
C SER A 2 1.67 4.53 -40.68
N PHE A 3 0.36 4.32 -40.79
CA PHE A 3 -0.60 4.95 -39.89
C PHE A 3 -0.59 4.14 -38.61
N TYR A 4 0.04 4.67 -37.55
CA TYR A 4 -0.14 4.12 -36.21
C TYR A 4 -1.58 4.45 -35.81
N ALA A 5 -2.43 3.44 -35.68
CA ALA A 5 -3.76 3.60 -35.12
C ALA A 5 -3.58 4.02 -33.65
N ALA A 6 -3.79 5.31 -33.36
CA ALA A 6 -3.76 5.82 -32.00
C ALA A 6 -5.08 5.44 -31.32
N THR A 7 -5.04 4.46 -30.42
CA THR A 7 -6.11 4.22 -29.46
C THR A 7 -6.20 5.45 -28.56
N ARG A 8 -7.25 6.27 -28.76
CA ARG A 8 -7.49 7.46 -27.95
C ARG A 8 -7.73 7.04 -26.50
N GLY A 9 -6.87 7.48 -25.59
CA GLY A 9 -7.07 7.26 -24.18
C GLY A 9 -8.23 8.11 -23.68
N ASN A 10 -9.05 7.57 -22.77
CA ASN A 10 -10.16 8.34 -22.22
C ASN A 10 -9.64 9.25 -21.11
N PRO A 11 -10.00 10.54 -21.10
CA PRO A 11 -9.67 11.43 -19.99
C PRO A 11 -10.54 11.09 -18.77
N VAL A 12 -9.93 11.10 -17.58
CA VAL A 12 -10.62 10.87 -16.30
C VAL A 12 -10.34 12.02 -15.35
N TYR A 13 -11.40 12.77 -15.02
CA TYR A 13 -11.38 13.88 -14.08
C TYR A 13 -12.35 13.57 -12.94
N LEU A 14 -11.79 13.39 -11.75
CA LEU A 14 -12.50 13.00 -10.54
C LEU A 14 -12.14 13.92 -9.37
N GLU A 15 -11.50 15.06 -9.65
CA GLU A 15 -11.09 16.02 -8.63
C GLU A 15 -12.26 16.57 -7.81
N ASN A 16 -11.97 17.01 -6.58
CA ASN A 16 -12.94 17.66 -5.68
C ASN A 16 -14.16 16.79 -5.35
N ASN A 17 -13.95 15.49 -5.26
CA ASN A 17 -14.97 14.55 -4.81
C ASN A 17 -14.62 13.99 -3.43
N LYS A 18 -15.49 13.13 -2.90
CA LYS A 18 -15.26 12.43 -1.63
C LYS A 18 -14.95 10.95 -1.87
N LEU A 19 -14.25 10.64 -2.96
CA LEU A 19 -13.86 9.27 -3.27
C LEU A 19 -12.85 8.80 -2.23
N SER A 20 -13.04 7.60 -1.71
CA SER A 20 -12.21 7.02 -0.66
C SER A 20 -11.79 5.60 -1.03
N GLY A 21 -10.76 5.10 -0.36
CA GLY A 21 -10.17 3.80 -0.64
C GLY A 21 -8.88 3.90 -1.47
N SER A 22 -8.39 2.74 -1.90
CA SER A 22 -7.15 2.62 -2.67
C SER A 22 -7.41 2.62 -4.17
N LEU A 23 -6.49 3.20 -4.92
CA LEU A 23 -6.47 3.07 -6.36
C LEU A 23 -6.15 1.61 -6.73
N LEU A 24 -7.06 0.95 -7.42
CA LEU A 24 -6.82 -0.36 -7.99
C LEU A 24 -5.89 -0.22 -9.20
N ASP A 25 -5.01 -1.21 -9.39
CA ASP A 25 -4.15 -1.29 -10.56
C ASP A 25 -5.01 -1.69 -11.77
N MET A 26 -5.55 -0.67 -12.45
CA MET A 26 -6.40 -0.85 -13.62
C MET A 26 -5.60 -0.51 -14.87
N ASP A 27 -5.48 -1.48 -15.79
CA ASP A 27 -4.79 -1.31 -17.06
C ASP A 27 -5.69 -0.55 -18.06
N LEU A 28 -5.88 0.74 -17.80
CA LEU A 28 -6.70 1.62 -18.61
C LEU A 28 -5.79 2.57 -19.42
N PRO A 29 -5.99 2.68 -20.75
CA PRO A 29 -5.31 3.68 -21.56
C PRO A 29 -5.89 5.06 -21.23
N LEU A 30 -5.28 5.72 -20.24
CA LEU A 30 -5.64 7.06 -19.80
C LEU A 30 -4.67 8.08 -20.41
N ASP A 31 -5.19 9.06 -21.13
CA ASP A 31 -4.38 10.19 -21.65
C ASP A 31 -4.33 11.35 -20.67
N GLN A 32 -5.38 11.53 -19.86
CA GLN A 32 -5.48 12.59 -18.85
C GLN A 32 -6.11 12.02 -17.57
N PHE A 33 -5.59 12.44 -16.42
CA PHE A 33 -6.01 11.92 -15.13
C PHE A 33 -5.88 13.00 -14.05
N ASN A 34 -6.94 13.21 -13.26
CA ASN A 34 -6.92 14.07 -12.09
C ASN A 34 -7.85 13.50 -11.01
N VAL A 35 -7.32 13.29 -9.80
CA VAL A 35 -8.07 12.82 -8.62
C VAL A 35 -7.80 13.71 -7.40
N SER A 36 -7.29 14.91 -7.63
CA SER A 36 -6.95 15.85 -6.57
C SER A 36 -8.13 16.15 -5.64
N ASN A 37 -7.84 16.49 -4.39
CA ASN A 37 -8.85 16.82 -3.37
C ASN A 37 -9.90 15.71 -3.19
N ASN A 38 -9.42 14.47 -3.00
CA ASN A 38 -10.24 13.31 -2.64
C ASN A 38 -9.71 12.64 -1.38
N LEU A 39 -10.48 11.70 -0.83
CA LEU A 39 -10.13 10.91 0.36
C LEU A 39 -9.43 9.58 -0.01
N LEU A 40 -8.78 9.53 -1.18
CA LEU A 40 -8.04 8.35 -1.64
C LEU A 40 -6.79 8.13 -0.79
N ASN A 41 -6.44 6.88 -0.54
CA ASN A 41 -5.34 6.51 0.35
C ASN A 41 -4.55 5.30 -0.20
N GLY A 42 -3.31 5.14 0.26
CA GLY A 42 -2.45 4.01 -0.12
C GLY A 42 -1.47 4.36 -1.24
N SER A 43 -0.98 3.34 -1.94
CA SER A 43 0.08 3.50 -2.94
C SER A 43 -0.47 3.87 -4.32
N ILE A 44 0.25 4.72 -5.05
CA ILE A 44 -0.05 5.06 -6.45
C ILE A 44 0.37 3.88 -7.35
N PRO A 45 -0.58 3.25 -8.08
CA PRO A 45 -0.29 2.17 -9.00
C PRO A 45 0.67 2.61 -10.11
N LYS A 46 1.51 1.69 -10.60
CA LYS A 46 2.58 1.99 -11.57
C LYS A 46 2.07 2.73 -12.81
N ILE A 47 0.90 2.37 -13.31
CA ILE A 47 0.33 2.96 -14.52
C ILE A 47 -0.06 4.44 -14.34
N LEU A 48 -0.38 4.84 -13.10
CA LEU A 48 -0.75 6.21 -12.75
C LEU A 48 0.47 7.07 -12.39
N GLN A 49 1.63 6.46 -12.12
CA GLN A 49 2.88 7.19 -11.85
C GLN A 49 3.39 8.02 -13.04
N LYS A 50 2.81 7.82 -14.23
CA LYS A 50 3.09 8.63 -15.42
C LYS A 50 2.47 10.04 -15.36
N PHE A 51 1.48 10.24 -14.49
CA PHE A 51 0.81 11.53 -14.30
C PHE A 51 1.58 12.39 -13.28
N GLU A 52 1.40 13.70 -13.34
CA GLU A 52 2.10 14.64 -12.47
C GLU A 52 1.57 14.62 -11.02
N SER A 53 2.37 15.12 -10.08
CA SER A 53 2.02 15.22 -8.66
C SER A 53 0.72 16.00 -8.42
N ASP A 54 0.44 16.99 -9.25
CA ASP A 54 -0.72 17.86 -9.13
C ASP A 54 -2.03 17.08 -9.30
N SER A 55 -2.03 16.01 -10.09
CA SER A 55 -3.18 15.10 -10.24
C SER A 55 -3.54 14.36 -8.95
N PHE A 56 -2.65 14.35 -7.95
CA PHE A 56 -2.81 13.63 -6.69
C PHE A 56 -2.81 14.54 -5.46
N VAL A 57 -2.72 15.87 -5.65
CA VAL A 57 -2.67 16.83 -4.53
C VAL A 57 -3.93 16.73 -3.66
N GLY A 58 -3.77 16.88 -2.34
CA GLY A 58 -4.91 16.81 -1.43
C GLY A 58 -5.53 15.41 -1.27
N THR A 59 -4.79 14.36 -1.64
CA THR A 59 -5.11 12.96 -1.34
C THR A 59 -4.12 12.39 -0.34
N SER A 60 -4.44 11.27 0.31
CA SER A 60 -3.54 10.52 1.19
C SER A 60 -2.74 9.46 0.41
N LEU A 61 -2.55 9.67 -0.89
CA LEU A 61 -1.78 8.76 -1.73
C LEU A 61 -0.28 8.98 -1.54
N CYS A 62 0.48 7.90 -1.64
CA CYS A 62 1.94 7.91 -1.57
C CYS A 62 2.52 7.06 -2.71
N GLY A 63 3.81 7.23 -2.99
CA GLY A 63 4.50 6.70 -4.16
C GLY A 63 4.82 7.80 -5.17
N LYS A 64 5.57 7.45 -6.23
CA LYS A 64 5.83 8.39 -7.33
C LYS A 64 4.50 8.77 -8.00
N PRO A 65 4.27 10.05 -8.35
CA PRO A 65 5.19 11.20 -8.30
C PRO A 65 5.27 11.96 -6.96
N LEU A 66 4.39 11.70 -5.98
CA LEU A 66 4.28 12.52 -4.76
C LEU A 66 5.43 12.35 -3.76
N GLY A 67 5.91 11.13 -3.53
CA GLY A 67 6.95 10.84 -2.54
C GLY A 67 6.89 9.39 -2.06
N VAL A 68 7.96 8.86 -1.48
CA VAL A 68 7.99 7.45 -1.03
C VAL A 68 6.96 7.17 0.06
N CYS A 69 6.23 6.06 -0.06
CA CYS A 69 5.39 5.55 1.02
C CYS A 69 6.26 5.15 2.21
N SER A 70 5.87 5.55 3.42
CA SER A 70 6.64 5.27 4.65
C SER A 70 6.70 3.78 5.04
N SER A 71 6.20 2.88 4.20
CA SER A 71 6.26 1.42 4.39
C SER A 71 7.45 0.76 3.69
N GLU A 72 8.26 1.49 2.92
CA GLU A 72 9.50 0.95 2.36
C GLU A 72 10.66 1.15 3.34
N GLY A 73 10.49 0.56 4.53
CA GLY A 73 11.62 0.10 5.31
C GLY A 73 12.34 -0.93 4.45
N THR A 74 13.35 -0.47 3.71
CA THR A 74 14.43 -1.32 3.24
C THR A 74 14.86 -2.14 4.47
N VAL A 75 14.53 -3.42 4.51
CA VAL A 75 15.32 -4.37 5.30
C VAL A 75 16.55 -4.58 4.43
N PRO A 76 17.68 -3.89 4.67
CA PRO A 76 18.90 -4.32 4.01
C PRO A 76 19.12 -5.74 4.52
N SER A 77 19.16 -6.71 3.62
CA SER A 77 19.68 -8.04 3.89
C SER A 77 21.17 -7.89 4.21
N GLN A 78 21.50 -7.36 5.38
CA GLN A 78 22.84 -7.43 5.92
C GLN A 78 22.93 -8.76 6.66
N PRO A 79 23.98 -9.56 6.42
CA PRO A 79 24.28 -10.68 7.29
C PRO A 79 24.51 -10.10 8.70
N ILE A 80 23.69 -10.51 9.65
CA ILE A 80 23.79 -10.10 11.05
C ILE A 80 25.11 -10.66 11.58
N SER A 81 26.17 -9.85 11.58
CA SER A 81 27.32 -10.08 12.46
C SER A 81 26.84 -9.79 13.87
N ILE A 82 26.73 -10.86 14.66
CA ILE A 82 26.38 -10.83 16.08
C ILE A 82 27.51 -10.13 16.81
N GLY A 83 27.34 -8.82 17.02
CA GLY A 83 28.16 -7.98 17.89
C GLY A 83 27.27 -7.40 18.98
N ASN A 84 27.46 -7.88 20.21
CA ASN A 84 26.67 -7.59 21.40
C ASN A 84 26.37 -6.10 21.60
N ILE A 85 25.08 -5.73 21.67
CA ILE A 85 24.60 -4.46 22.25
C ILE A 85 23.58 -4.81 23.35
N PRO A 86 23.78 -4.34 24.60
CA PRO A 86 22.91 -4.63 25.73
C PRO A 86 21.52 -3.99 25.52
N GLY A 87 20.51 -4.85 25.64
CA GLY A 87 19.16 -4.63 25.14
C GLY A 87 18.31 -3.66 25.96
N THR A 88 17.65 -2.77 25.22
CA THR A 88 16.27 -2.35 25.52
C THR A 88 15.56 -2.21 24.17
N GLY A 89 14.77 -3.22 23.80
CA GLY A 89 14.00 -3.21 22.55
C GLY A 89 13.03 -4.38 22.47
N ILE A 90 11.86 -4.07 21.92
CA ILE A 90 10.74 -4.92 21.45
C ILE A 90 9.73 -5.39 22.53
N VAL A 91 8.62 -4.65 22.65
CA VAL A 91 7.35 -5.25 23.07
C VAL A 91 6.88 -6.15 21.93
N SER A 92 7.29 -7.42 21.99
CA SER A 92 6.87 -8.45 21.04
C SER A 92 5.40 -8.79 21.29
N TYR A 93 4.49 -8.12 20.58
CA TYR A 93 3.07 -8.50 20.54
C TYR A 93 2.85 -9.95 20.08
N GLY A 94 3.85 -10.58 19.44
CA GLY A 94 3.81 -11.99 19.05
C GLY A 94 3.79 -12.96 20.23
N LEU A 95 4.46 -12.65 21.35
CA LEU A 95 4.48 -13.55 22.51
C LEU A 95 3.12 -13.58 23.23
N TRP A 96 2.48 -12.41 23.36
CA TRP A 96 1.14 -12.28 23.94
C TRP A 96 0.07 -12.94 23.05
N ILE A 97 0.17 -12.82 21.72
CA ILE A 97 -0.76 -13.51 20.82
C ILE A 97 -0.59 -15.03 20.90
N CYS A 98 0.64 -15.56 20.99
CA CYS A 98 0.86 -17.00 21.12
C CYS A 98 0.21 -17.58 22.40
N GLU A 99 0.28 -16.85 23.52
CA GLU A 99 -0.36 -17.26 24.78
C GLU A 99 -1.90 -17.32 24.63
N TRP A 100 -2.50 -16.32 23.98
CA TRP A 100 -3.93 -16.31 23.67
C TRP A 100 -4.37 -17.39 22.68
N VAL A 101 -3.55 -17.67 21.66
CA VAL A 101 -3.85 -18.68 20.63
C VAL A 101 -3.73 -20.10 21.20
N LEU A 102 -2.77 -20.35 22.10
CA LEU A 102 -2.60 -21.66 22.74
C LEU A 102 -3.78 -21.99 23.69
N GLU A 103 -4.24 -21.01 24.46
CA GLU A 103 -5.43 -21.13 25.34
C GLU A 103 -6.72 -21.40 24.53
N LEU A 104 -6.91 -20.71 23.40
CA LEU A 104 -8.05 -20.94 22.51
C LEU A 104 -8.06 -22.35 21.92
N GLN A 105 -6.89 -22.86 21.52
CA GLN A 105 -6.78 -24.19 20.91
C GLN A 105 -7.03 -25.31 21.92
N ILE A 106 -6.59 -25.16 23.17
CA ILE A 106 -6.85 -26.13 24.24
C ILE A 106 -8.36 -26.19 24.53
N ARG A 107 -9.03 -25.04 24.66
CA ARG A 107 -10.49 -25.00 24.92
C ARG A 107 -11.32 -25.56 23.77
N LEU A 108 -10.90 -25.39 22.52
CA LEU A 108 -11.57 -26.01 21.37
C LEU A 108 -11.34 -27.53 21.30
N HIS A 109 -10.16 -28.01 21.71
CA HIS A 109 -9.86 -29.44 21.70
C HIS A 109 -10.64 -30.21 22.77
N ASP A 110 -10.78 -29.65 23.99
CA ASP A 110 -11.59 -30.27 25.05
C ASP A 110 -13.09 -30.29 24.69
N SER A 111 -13.58 -29.29 23.95
CA SER A 111 -14.98 -29.24 23.53
C SER A 111 -15.35 -30.25 22.44
N PHE A 112 -14.35 -30.86 21.77
CA PHE A 112 -14.57 -31.89 20.74
C PHE A 112 -14.39 -33.33 21.28
N LYS A 113 -14.19 -33.49 22.59
CA LYS A 113 -14.02 -34.78 23.26
C LYS A 113 -15.09 -35.06 24.32
N MET A 114 -16.33 -34.65 24.05
CA MET A 114 -17.54 -35.13 24.72
C MET A 114 -18.51 -35.72 23.68
#